data_AF-M0DIW8-F1
#
_entry.id   AF-M0DIW8-F1
#
_cell.length_a   1.000
_cell.length_b   1.000
_cell.length_c   1.000
_cell.angle_alpha   90.00
_cell.angle_beta   90.00
_cell.angle_gamma   90.00
#
_symmetry.space_group_name_H-M   'P 1'
#
loop_
_entity.id
_entity.type
_entity.pdbx_description
1 polymer ?
#
loop_
_entity_poly.entity_id
_entity_poly.type
_entity_poly.pdbx_seq_one_letter_code
_entity_poly.pdbx_strand_id
1 'polypeptide(L)'
;MSSKYARGSTEHAERMLRIRGTGPTASVLGSWKRGLRVAIPEAAPVPRHDEARYDAQSAVVVFRREQTLKTCYGLDPEHITNIHGVAVAAAVDAQFGTHYRSGIDPANLEEIN
;
A
#
# COMPACT_ATOMS: atom_id res chain seq x y z
N MET A 1 18.79 22.04 17.18
CA MET A 1 17.57 22.16 16.35
C MET A 1 16.74 20.91 16.55
N SER A 2 15.57 21.06 17.16
CA SER A 2 14.68 19.95 17.56
C SER A 2 13.87 19.49 16.35
N SER A 3 14.13 18.29 15.83
CA SER A 3 13.35 17.71 14.73
C SER A 3 11.99 17.24 15.27
N LYS A 4 10.93 17.96 14.88
CA LYS A 4 9.53 17.73 15.30
C LYS A 4 8.88 16.47 14.68
N TYR A 5 9.65 15.59 14.02
CA TYR A 5 9.12 14.48 13.23
C TYR A 5 9.46 13.07 13.74
N ALA A 6 10.00 12.93 14.95
CA ALA A 6 10.22 11.61 15.56
C ALA A 6 8.93 11.09 16.21
N ARG A 7 7.86 10.90 15.44
CA ARG A 7 6.66 10.18 15.89
C ARG A 7 6.83 8.73 15.44
N GLY A 8 7.15 7.87 16.41
CA GLY A 8 7.69 6.50 16.24
C GLY A 8 7.23 5.77 14.99
N SER A 9 8.10 5.74 13.97
CA SER A 9 8.04 4.76 12.90
C SER A 9 8.27 3.37 13.48
N THR A 10 7.48 2.40 13.07
CA THR A 10 7.75 1.00 13.41
C THR A 10 9.11 0.59 12.84
N GLU A 11 9.80 -0.35 13.48
CA GLU A 11 11.06 -0.91 12.97
C GLU A 11 10.90 -1.40 11.52
N HIS A 12 9.70 -1.91 11.20
CA HIS A 12 9.29 -2.22 9.84
C HIS A 12 9.37 -0.99 8.91
N ALA A 13 8.71 0.11 9.27
CA ALA A 13 8.74 1.34 8.48
C ALA A 13 10.16 1.90 8.27
N GLU A 14 11.01 1.88 9.30
CA GLU A 14 12.41 2.33 9.20
C GLU A 14 13.25 1.43 8.30
N ARG A 15 13.09 0.11 8.45
CA ARG A 15 13.74 -0.88 7.61
C ARG A 15 13.31 -0.73 6.15
N MET A 16 12.03 -0.44 5.90
CA MET A 16 11.51 -0.24 4.55
C MET A 16 11.96 1.07 3.91
N LEU A 17 12.07 2.15 4.69
CA LEU A 17 12.63 3.43 4.22
C LEU A 17 14.07 3.25 3.72
N ARG A 18 14.87 2.47 4.44
CA ARG A 18 16.26 2.12 4.06
C ARG A 18 16.31 1.31 2.76
N ILE A 19 15.37 0.41 2.54
CA ILE A 19 15.30 -0.46 1.35
C ILE A 19 14.81 0.32 0.11
N ARG A 20 13.91 1.31 0.27
CA ARG A 20 13.42 2.18 -0.80
C ARG A 20 14.50 3.10 -1.38
N GLY A 21 15.45 3.53 -0.55
CA GLY A 21 16.53 4.42 -0.97
C GLY A 21 17.56 3.78 -1.91
N THR A 22 17.51 2.47 -2.16
CA THR A 22 18.66 1.73 -2.75
C THR A 22 18.41 0.98 -4.06
N GLY A 23 17.31 1.14 -4.82
CA GLY A 23 17.28 0.51 -6.15
C GLY A 23 16.04 0.65 -7.04
N PRO A 24 16.16 0.29 -8.33
CA PRO A 24 15.10 0.38 -9.32
C PRO A 24 14.14 -0.81 -9.22
N THR A 25 13.03 -0.63 -8.50
CA THR A 25 12.09 -1.70 -8.11
C THR A 25 10.88 -1.89 -9.04
N ALA A 26 10.88 -1.31 -10.23
CA ALA A 26 9.64 -1.00 -10.95
C ALA A 26 9.13 -2.11 -11.89
N SER A 27 8.80 -3.31 -11.39
CA SER A 27 7.91 -4.21 -12.14
C SER A 27 6.86 -4.87 -11.26
N VAL A 28 5.61 -4.88 -11.73
CA VAL A 28 4.46 -5.48 -11.03
C VAL A 28 4.69 -6.96 -10.69
N LEU A 29 5.36 -7.70 -11.58
CA LEU A 29 5.73 -9.10 -11.33
C LEU A 29 6.80 -9.23 -10.25
N GLY A 30 7.77 -8.31 -10.20
CA GLY A 30 8.76 -8.25 -9.12
C GLY A 30 8.11 -7.98 -7.77
N SER A 31 7.19 -7.01 -7.71
CA SER A 31 6.42 -6.70 -6.50
C SER A 31 5.55 -7.88 -6.08
N TRP A 32 4.90 -8.59 -7.01
CA TRP A 32 4.13 -9.79 -6.69
C TRP A 32 4.96 -10.92 -6.05
N LYS A 33 6.17 -11.15 -6.57
CA LYS A 33 7.06 -12.23 -6.07
C LYS A 33 7.61 -11.93 -4.67
N ARG A 34 7.94 -10.66 -4.38
CA ARG A 34 8.42 -10.24 -3.05
C ARG A 34 7.30 -10.00 -2.05
N GLY A 35 6.11 -9.68 -2.55
CA GLY A 35 5.01 -9.17 -1.74
C GLY A 35 4.48 -10.18 -0.74
N LEU A 36 4.12 -9.68 0.44
CA LEU A 36 3.49 -10.42 1.51
C LEU A 36 1.98 -10.43 1.30
N ARG A 37 1.33 -11.55 1.58
CA ARG A 37 -0.12 -11.68 1.42
C ARG A 37 -0.85 -10.68 2.33
N VAL A 38 -1.80 -9.93 1.76
CA VAL A 38 -2.68 -9.01 2.47
C VAL A 38 -4.06 -9.64 2.56
N ALA A 39 -4.62 -9.65 3.76
CA ALA A 39 -6.02 -9.98 3.97
C ALA A 39 -6.85 -8.71 3.76
N ILE A 40 -7.48 -8.59 2.59
CA ILE A 40 -8.45 -7.52 2.35
C ILE A 40 -9.82 -8.00 2.84
N PRO A 41 -10.51 -7.26 3.73
CA PRO A 41 -11.84 -7.63 4.20
C PRO A 41 -12.83 -7.77 3.04
N GLU A 42 -13.74 -8.73 3.10
CA GLU A 42 -14.76 -8.92 2.06
C GLU A 42 -15.70 -7.72 1.91
N ALA A 43 -15.96 -7.02 3.02
CA ALA A 43 -16.74 -5.78 3.04
C ALA A 43 -15.98 -4.55 2.51
N ALA A 44 -14.68 -4.68 2.22
CA ALA A 44 -13.92 -3.56 1.67
C ALA A 44 -14.42 -3.23 0.26
N PRO A 45 -14.56 -1.95 -0.09
CA PRO A 45 -14.95 -1.53 -1.43
C PRO A 45 -13.76 -1.68 -2.36
N VAL A 46 -13.27 -2.90 -2.62
CA VAL A 46 -12.21 -3.17 -3.59
C VAL A 46 -12.73 -4.13 -4.66
N PRO A 47 -12.22 -4.07 -5.89
CA PRO A 47 -12.58 -5.03 -6.92
C PRO A 47 -12.33 -6.48 -6.47
N ARG A 48 -13.17 -7.41 -6.96
CA ARG A 48 -13.04 -8.84 -6.67
C ARG A 48 -11.67 -9.36 -7.10
N HIS A 49 -11.04 -10.12 -6.21
CA HIS A 49 -9.71 -10.67 -6.36
C HIS A 49 -9.56 -11.98 -5.58
N ASP A 50 -8.59 -12.80 -5.98
CA ASP A 50 -8.29 -14.06 -5.29
C ASP A 50 -7.22 -13.86 -4.21
N GLU A 51 -6.27 -12.95 -4.48
CA GLU A 51 -5.14 -12.71 -3.61
C GLU A 51 -4.60 -11.29 -3.83
N ALA A 52 -4.29 -10.62 -2.72
CA ALA A 52 -3.61 -9.34 -2.69
C ALA A 52 -2.23 -9.52 -2.03
N ARG A 53 -1.21 -8.86 -2.58
CA ARG A 53 0.15 -8.88 -2.04
C ARG A 53 0.74 -7.50 -1.93
N TYR A 54 1.22 -7.17 -0.75
CA TYR A 54 1.90 -5.91 -0.44
C TYR A 54 3.40 -6.08 -0.56
N ASP A 55 4.01 -5.33 -1.47
CA ASP A 55 5.46 -5.20 -1.58
C ASP A 55 5.93 -3.92 -0.91
N ALA A 56 6.51 -4.07 0.27
CA ALA A 56 6.96 -2.95 1.09
C ALA A 56 8.12 -2.16 0.46
N GLN A 57 8.92 -2.82 -0.41
CA GLN A 57 10.02 -2.19 -1.14
C GLN A 57 9.53 -1.16 -2.17
N SER A 58 8.44 -1.46 -2.88
CA SER A 58 7.85 -0.55 -3.88
C SER A 58 6.62 0.20 -3.37
N ALA A 59 6.20 -0.02 -2.12
CA ALA A 59 5.01 0.59 -1.53
C ALA A 59 3.72 0.27 -2.31
N VAL A 60 3.62 -0.90 -2.95
CA VAL A 60 2.45 -1.24 -3.77
C VAL A 60 1.73 -2.47 -3.27
N VAL A 61 0.42 -2.52 -3.51
CA VAL A 61 -0.38 -3.74 -3.38
C VAL A 61 -0.81 -4.22 -4.75
N VAL A 62 -0.43 -5.44 -5.09
CA VAL A 62 -0.77 -6.10 -6.35
C VAL A 62 -1.88 -7.11 -6.11
N PHE A 63 -2.91 -7.07 -6.94
CA PHE A 63 -4.06 -7.95 -6.91
C PHE A 63 -3.97 -8.97 -8.04
N ARG A 64 -4.30 -10.23 -7.73
CA ARG A 64 -4.44 -11.31 -8.71
C ARG A 64 -5.88 -11.80 -8.75
N ARG A 65 -6.36 -12.08 -9.97
CA ARG A 65 -7.62 -12.77 -10.24
C ARG A 65 -7.43 -13.75 -11.39
N GLU A 66 -7.93 -14.98 -11.25
CA GLU A 66 -7.95 -16.01 -12.29
C GLU A 66 -6.56 -16.16 -12.96
N GLN A 67 -5.52 -16.25 -12.12
CA GLN A 67 -4.09 -16.34 -12.50
C GLN A 67 -3.48 -15.09 -13.17
N THR A 68 -4.22 -14.00 -13.32
CA THR A 68 -3.74 -12.74 -13.92
C THR A 68 -3.55 -11.65 -12.87
N LEU A 69 -2.44 -10.91 -12.93
CA LEU A 69 -2.25 -9.70 -12.13
C LEU A 69 -3.12 -8.58 -12.73
N LYS A 70 -4.09 -8.08 -11.97
CA LYS A 70 -5.16 -7.20 -12.50
C LYS A 70 -5.02 -5.75 -12.08
N THR A 71 -4.67 -5.50 -10.83
CA THR A 71 -4.72 -4.15 -10.28
C THR A 71 -3.54 -3.93 -9.36
N CYS A 72 -3.00 -2.72 -9.37
CA CYS A 72 -1.88 -2.32 -8.54
C CYS A 72 -2.23 -0.98 -7.89
N TYR A 73 -2.14 -0.90 -6.56
CA TYR A 73 -2.34 0.34 -5.82
C TYR A 73 -1.01 0.78 -5.22
N GLY A 74 -0.58 2.00 -5.55
CA GLY A 74 0.48 2.67 -4.78
C GLY A 74 -0.06 3.14 -3.44
N LEU A 75 0.71 2.96 -2.38
CA LEU A 75 0.32 3.34 -1.03
C LEU A 75 0.86 4.71 -0.60
N ASP A 76 1.68 5.36 -1.44
CA ASP A 76 2.05 6.74 -1.19
C ASP A 76 0.80 7.62 -1.24
N PRO A 77 0.57 8.52 -0.26
CA PRO A 77 -0.70 9.24 -0.13
C PRO A 77 -1.10 10.05 -1.38
N GLU A 78 -0.12 10.57 -2.11
CA GLU A 78 -0.31 11.32 -3.36
C GLU A 78 -0.88 10.45 -4.49
N HIS A 79 -0.72 9.13 -4.42
CA HIS A 79 -1.23 8.17 -5.41
C HIS A 79 -2.60 7.59 -5.04
N ILE A 80 -3.10 7.87 -3.83
CA ILE A 80 -4.40 7.37 -3.38
C ILE A 80 -5.46 8.43 -3.66
N THR A 81 -6.13 8.29 -4.80
CA THR A 81 -7.15 9.24 -5.26
C THR A 81 -8.58 8.70 -5.19
N ASN A 82 -8.77 7.46 -4.72
CA ASN A 82 -10.08 6.84 -4.66
C ASN A 82 -10.28 5.97 -3.41
N ILE A 83 -11.55 5.67 -3.11
CA ILE A 83 -11.96 4.87 -1.95
C ILE A 83 -11.30 3.49 -1.93
N HIS A 84 -11.01 2.90 -3.10
CA HIS A 84 -10.38 1.59 -3.21
C HIS A 84 -8.96 1.65 -2.64
N GLY A 85 -8.17 2.66 -3.05
CA GLY A 85 -6.83 2.88 -2.52
C GLY A 85 -6.82 3.13 -1.01
N VAL A 86 -7.81 3.88 -0.49
CA VAL A 86 -7.99 4.10 0.96
C VAL A 86 -8.24 2.78 1.69
N ALA A 87 -9.13 1.94 1.17
CA ALA A 87 -9.45 0.65 1.76
C ALA A 87 -8.25 -0.31 1.75
N VAL A 88 -7.47 -0.30 0.66
CA VAL A 88 -6.23 -1.07 0.56
C VAL A 88 -5.17 -0.58 1.56
N ALA A 89 -4.96 0.74 1.66
CA ALA A 89 -4.04 1.31 2.63
C ALA A 89 -4.46 0.97 4.07
N ALA A 90 -5.76 1.02 4.38
CA ALA A 90 -6.28 0.64 5.69
C ALA A 90 -6.01 -0.83 6.04
N ALA A 91 -6.14 -1.75 5.07
CA ALA A 91 -5.85 -3.16 5.27
C ALA A 91 -4.35 -3.42 5.51
N VAL A 92 -3.48 -2.73 4.78
CA VAL A 92 -2.02 -2.82 4.99
C VAL A 92 -1.64 -2.23 6.34
N ASP A 93 -2.18 -1.07 6.71
CA ASP A 93 -1.94 -0.44 8.01
C ASP A 93 -2.35 -1.36 9.17
N ALA A 94 -3.52 -1.99 9.08
CA ALA A 94 -4.01 -2.91 10.09
C ALA A 94 -3.14 -4.18 10.22
N GLN A 95 -2.66 -4.73 9.10
CA GLN A 95 -1.93 -6.00 9.10
C GLN A 95 -0.43 -5.86 9.39
N PHE A 96 0.21 -4.78 8.92
CA PHE A 96 1.66 -4.58 8.99
C PHE A 96 2.08 -3.45 9.94
N GLY A 97 1.13 -2.77 10.58
CA GLY A 97 1.42 -1.66 11.49
C GLY A 97 2.03 -0.46 10.76
N THR A 98 1.60 -0.22 9.52
CA THR A 98 1.97 0.97 8.73
C THR A 98 0.97 2.11 8.97
N HIS A 99 1.24 3.27 8.38
CA HIS A 99 0.43 4.48 8.55
C HIS A 99 0.13 5.19 7.22
N TYR A 100 0.01 4.45 6.11
CA TYR A 100 -0.26 5.03 4.79
C TYR A 100 -1.56 5.82 4.75
N ARG A 101 -2.59 5.35 5.45
CA ARG A 101 -3.88 6.04 5.52
C ARG A 101 -3.80 7.41 6.18
N SER A 102 -2.87 7.61 7.12
CA SER A 102 -2.79 8.84 7.92
C SER A 102 -2.36 10.07 7.12
N GLY A 103 -1.68 9.86 5.99
CA GLY A 103 -1.22 10.95 5.12
C GLY A 103 -2.17 11.28 3.96
N ILE A 104 -3.28 10.56 3.81
CA ILE A 104 -4.21 10.76 2.68
C ILE A 104 -4.95 12.08 2.86
N ASP A 105 -4.80 12.99 1.90
CA ASP A 105 -5.59 14.21 1.84
C ASP A 105 -7.01 13.88 1.34
N PRO A 106 -8.06 14.17 2.13
CA PRO A 106 -9.44 13.99 1.69
C PRO A 106 -9.77 14.73 0.39
N ALA A 107 -9.09 15.84 0.09
CA ALA A 107 -9.29 16.60 -1.14
C ALA A 107 -8.84 15.86 -2.41
N ASN A 108 -7.98 14.85 -2.28
CA ASN A 108 -7.53 14.02 -3.39
C ASN A 108 -8.51 12.89 -3.74
N LEU A 109 -9.55 12.68 -2.93
CA LEU A 109 -10.51 11.60 -3.14
C LEU A 109 -11.58 12.02 -4.15
N GLU A 110 -11.62 11.30 -5.28
CA GLU A 110 -12.70 11.42 -6.25
C GLU A 110 -14.02 10.94 -5.63
N GLU A 111 -15.12 11.66 -5.90
CA GLU A 111 -16.47 11.18 -5.59
C GLU A 111 -16.76 9.93 -6.44
N ILE A 112 -17.26 8.88 -5.78
CA ILE A 112 -17.68 7.66 -6.45
C ILE A 112 -18.95 8.00 -7.26
N ASN A 113 -18.82 8.12 -8.58
CA ASN A 113 -19.95 8.16 -9.51
C ASN A 113 -20.37 6.74 -9.91
#